data_AF-A0A182Y839-F1
#
_entry.id   AF-A0A182Y839-F1
#
_cell.length_a   1.000
_cell.length_b   1.000
_cell.length_c   1.000
_cell.angle_alpha   90.00
_cell.angle_beta   90.00
_cell.angle_gamma   90.00
#
_symmetry.space_group_name_H-M   'P 1'
#
loop_
_entity.id
_entity.type
_entity.pdbx_description
1 polymer ?
#
loop_
_entity_poly.entity_id
_entity_poly.type
_entity_poly.pdbx_seq_one_letter_code
_entity_poly.pdbx_strand_id
1 'polypeptide(L)'
;MSRIQAINRTPFKALLVHTFRDVILLSQWCCTTPYPLDPFQYATPHQQAIIKRLRRIASAFLVTIIFAAPFLLYFMDSGQIYVYSIPLSIKLMYYVQTAIQTSSMAYVLLVYQFRTNIHRFYIDRLVCVLEEFGRQDIDTHLGTLRRNIRRTLPVILLYILLIVTGYILREQSWTAVPKIVIFLATQLMATSLTLLYVAIFGTVSILLRQMNDTLESILHGGSTNDNCVPLVSKPVRLTRDDERTVEKIRSLQLKLLQIVLRINGGEYGQLLIMILLATFIFLNIELLQLYQGIRVGAFSFDVIGSKLLNTAHKIGMLFMFTYPNRLIQTQNIRGLKVLYELNKPGNDARCIEITNRFITQTSLFLEKAHEVYGMISIDMTLILSIVGGLTNILVVLVQFSDAKPAPT
;
A
#
# COMPACT_ATOMS: atom_id res chain seq x y z
N MET A 1 35.55 -16.66 -9.34
CA MET A 1 34.63 -15.87 -8.50
C MET A 1 33.16 -15.86 -8.97
N SER A 2 32.83 -16.14 -10.24
CA SER A 2 31.45 -16.06 -10.77
C SER A 2 30.51 -17.25 -10.45
N ARG A 3 31.05 -18.45 -10.18
CA ARG A 3 30.24 -19.65 -9.91
C ARG A 3 29.65 -19.70 -8.50
N ILE A 4 30.36 -19.19 -7.50
CA ILE A 4 29.94 -19.19 -6.09
C ILE A 4 28.87 -18.11 -5.84
N GLN A 5 28.96 -16.96 -6.52
CA GLN A 5 27.89 -15.96 -6.50
C GLN A 5 26.59 -16.48 -7.13
N ALA A 6 26.66 -17.26 -8.22
CA ALA A 6 25.46 -17.81 -8.86
C ALA A 6 24.72 -18.84 -7.98
N ILE A 7 25.43 -19.59 -7.13
CA ILE A 7 24.85 -20.60 -6.23
C ILE A 7 24.12 -19.96 -5.04
N ASN A 8 24.58 -18.80 -4.55
CA ASN A 8 23.91 -18.07 -3.47
C ASN A 8 22.73 -17.20 -3.96
N ARG A 9 22.62 -16.93 -5.26
CA ARG A 9 21.52 -16.13 -5.85
C ARG A 9 20.19 -16.87 -5.95
N THR A 10 20.24 -18.17 -6.23
CA THR A 10 19.05 -18.99 -6.44
C THR A 10 18.16 -19.15 -5.21
N PRO A 11 18.66 -19.36 -3.97
CA PRO A 11 17.80 -19.52 -2.79
C PRO A 11 17.06 -18.23 -2.42
N PHE A 12 17.74 -17.07 -2.39
CA PHE A 12 17.12 -15.79 -2.04
C PHE A 12 16.12 -15.31 -3.09
N LYS A 13 16.42 -15.53 -4.37
CA LYS A 13 15.46 -15.30 -5.45
C LYS A 13 14.24 -16.20 -5.30
N ALA A 14 14.42 -17.49 -5.03
CA ALA A 14 13.32 -18.43 -4.83
C ALA A 14 12.46 -18.06 -3.59
N LEU A 15 13.08 -17.58 -2.52
CA LEU A 15 12.39 -17.11 -1.32
C LEU A 15 11.53 -15.87 -1.59
N LEU A 16 12.07 -14.89 -2.33
CA LEU A 16 11.32 -13.71 -2.72
C LEU A 16 10.16 -14.10 -3.66
N VAL A 17 10.42 -14.97 -4.63
CA VAL A 17 9.39 -15.53 -5.53
C VAL A 17 8.29 -16.17 -4.70
N HIS A 18 8.63 -17.00 -3.73
CA HIS A 18 7.66 -17.72 -2.90
C HIS A 18 6.85 -16.79 -1.99
N THR A 19 7.46 -15.71 -1.50
CA THR A 19 6.79 -14.70 -0.67
C THR A 19 5.79 -13.87 -1.48
N PHE A 20 6.18 -13.45 -2.69
CA PHE A 20 5.34 -12.59 -3.53
C PHE A 20 4.39 -13.35 -4.45
N ARG A 21 4.55 -14.68 -4.63
CA ARG A 21 3.81 -15.48 -5.61
C ARG A 21 2.30 -15.27 -5.53
N ASP A 22 1.74 -15.38 -4.34
CA ASP A 22 0.29 -15.32 -4.13
C ASP A 22 -0.25 -13.91 -4.48
N VAL A 23 0.50 -12.86 -4.12
CA VAL A 23 0.16 -11.46 -4.40
C VAL A 23 0.32 -11.13 -5.88
N ILE A 24 1.39 -11.59 -6.52
CA ILE A 24 1.65 -11.38 -7.95
C ILE A 24 0.60 -12.10 -8.78
N LEU A 25 0.27 -13.34 -8.46
CA LEU A 25 -0.78 -14.08 -9.16
C LEU A 25 -2.11 -13.34 -9.06
N LEU A 26 -2.54 -12.97 -7.84
CA LEU A 26 -3.76 -12.19 -7.66
C LEU A 26 -3.72 -10.88 -8.47
N SER A 27 -2.61 -10.15 -8.42
CA SER A 27 -2.44 -8.89 -9.14
C SER A 27 -2.43 -9.06 -10.66
N GLN A 28 -1.95 -10.20 -11.17
CA GLN A 28 -1.98 -10.51 -12.60
C GLN A 28 -3.41 -10.87 -13.05
N TRP A 29 -4.15 -11.62 -12.23
CA TRP A 29 -5.57 -11.92 -12.46
C TRP A 29 -6.44 -10.66 -12.42
N CYS A 30 -6.17 -9.75 -11.48
CA CYS A 30 -6.87 -8.47 -11.34
C CYS A 30 -6.42 -7.39 -12.32
N CYS A 31 -5.53 -7.71 -13.28
CA CYS A 31 -4.99 -6.77 -14.27
C CYS A 31 -4.27 -5.54 -13.67
N THR A 32 -3.65 -5.68 -12.50
CA THR A 32 -2.92 -4.59 -11.81
C THR A 32 -1.40 -4.72 -11.91
N THR A 33 -0.90 -5.87 -12.36
CA THR A 33 0.53 -6.09 -12.66
C THR A 33 0.73 -6.76 -14.02
N PRO A 34 1.84 -6.47 -14.72
CA PRO A 34 2.12 -7.07 -16.03
C PRO A 34 2.34 -8.57 -15.96
N TYR A 35 2.12 -9.22 -17.10
CA TYR A 35 2.55 -10.59 -17.35
C TYR A 35 3.38 -10.64 -18.64
N PRO A 36 4.55 -11.32 -18.65
CA PRO A 36 5.24 -11.88 -17.48
C PRO A 36 5.90 -10.79 -16.63
N LEU A 37 6.18 -11.11 -15.37
CA LEU A 37 6.93 -10.25 -14.47
C LEU A 37 8.31 -10.85 -14.21
N ASP A 38 9.31 -10.41 -14.96
CA ASP A 38 10.70 -10.75 -14.69
C ASP A 38 11.15 -10.12 -13.36
N PRO A 39 11.89 -10.84 -12.50
CA PRO A 39 12.54 -12.14 -12.72
C PRO A 39 11.75 -13.34 -12.14
N PHE A 40 10.46 -13.18 -11.85
CA PHE A 40 9.60 -14.19 -11.21
C PHE A 40 9.07 -15.26 -12.16
N GLN A 41 8.92 -14.94 -13.46
CA GLN A 41 8.32 -15.81 -14.45
C GLN A 41 9.14 -15.80 -15.74
N TYR A 42 9.71 -16.96 -16.11
CA TYR A 42 10.26 -17.16 -17.45
C TYR A 42 9.17 -17.71 -18.36
N ALA A 43 8.75 -16.93 -19.34
CA ALA A 43 7.80 -17.36 -20.36
C ALA A 43 8.47 -17.32 -21.74
N THR A 44 8.15 -18.28 -22.61
CA THR A 44 8.67 -18.28 -23.98
C THR A 44 8.15 -17.05 -24.74
N PRO A 45 8.92 -16.46 -25.67
CA PRO A 45 8.55 -15.22 -26.36
C PRO A 45 7.20 -15.33 -27.10
N HIS A 46 6.85 -16.51 -27.60
CA HIS A 46 5.55 -16.77 -28.23
C HIS A 46 4.39 -16.76 -27.23
N GLN A 47 4.51 -17.46 -26.09
CA GLN A 47 3.49 -17.44 -25.04
C GLN A 47 3.29 -16.02 -24.48
N GLN A 48 4.38 -15.26 -24.33
CA GLN A 48 4.30 -13.86 -23.89
C GLN A 48 3.48 -12.99 -24.84
N ALA A 49 3.68 -13.13 -26.16
CA ALA A 49 2.95 -12.34 -27.15
C ALA A 49 1.44 -12.64 -27.13
N ILE A 50 1.06 -13.92 -27.03
CA ILE A 50 -0.33 -14.36 -26.96
C ILE A 50 -1.01 -13.81 -25.71
N ILE A 51 -0.39 -13.98 -24.54
CA ILE A 51 -0.98 -13.54 -23.25
C ILE A 51 -1.08 -12.01 -23.19
N LYS A 52 -0.09 -11.27 -23.72
CA LYS A 52 -0.17 -9.80 -23.82
C LYS A 52 -1.33 -9.35 -24.70
N ARG A 53 -1.57 -10.01 -25.85
CA ARG A 53 -2.73 -9.70 -26.72
C ARG A 53 -4.05 -10.00 -26.01
N LEU A 54 -4.20 -11.18 -25.41
CA LEU A 54 -5.40 -11.57 -24.66
C LEU A 54 -5.70 -10.57 -23.54
N ARG A 55 -4.68 -10.15 -22.78
CA ARG A 55 -4.82 -9.17 -21.70
C ARG A 55 -5.21 -7.78 -22.20
N ARG A 56 -4.70 -7.33 -23.35
CA ARG A 56 -5.16 -6.07 -23.97
C ARG A 56 -6.64 -6.13 -24.33
N ILE A 57 -7.09 -7.24 -24.91
CA ILE A 57 -8.50 -7.44 -25.26
C ILE A 57 -9.37 -7.48 -23.99
N ALA A 58 -8.98 -8.28 -22.99
CA ALA A 58 -9.67 -8.36 -21.71
C ALA A 58 -9.72 -7.00 -20.99
N SER A 59 -8.63 -6.25 -21.03
CA SER A 59 -8.55 -4.90 -20.47
C SER A 59 -9.48 -3.93 -21.21
N ALA A 60 -9.50 -3.94 -22.53
CA ALA A 60 -10.39 -3.09 -23.32
C ALA A 60 -11.86 -3.42 -23.04
N PHE A 61 -12.18 -4.71 -22.91
CA PHE A 61 -13.51 -5.18 -22.53
C PHE A 61 -13.91 -4.71 -21.12
N LEU A 62 -13.02 -4.87 -20.13
CA LEU A 62 -13.26 -4.40 -18.76
C LEU A 62 -13.45 -2.89 -18.69
N VAL A 63 -12.63 -2.10 -19.41
CA VAL A 63 -12.80 -0.64 -19.49
C VAL A 63 -14.16 -0.31 -20.08
N THR A 64 -14.56 -0.98 -21.17
CA THR A 64 -15.88 -0.77 -21.80
C THR A 64 -17.01 -1.03 -20.81
N ILE A 65 -16.93 -2.12 -20.03
CA ILE A 65 -17.92 -2.43 -18.99
C ILE A 65 -17.93 -1.35 -17.90
N ILE A 66 -16.76 -0.94 -17.41
CA ILE A 66 -16.64 0.04 -16.31
C ILE A 66 -17.19 1.40 -16.72
N PHE A 67 -17.04 1.80 -18.00
CA PHE A 67 -17.66 3.02 -18.52
C PHE A 67 -19.16 2.83 -18.81
N ALA A 68 -19.57 1.72 -19.42
CA ALA A 68 -20.96 1.49 -19.82
C ALA A 68 -21.90 1.28 -18.63
N ALA A 69 -21.43 0.64 -17.56
CA ALA A 69 -22.28 0.24 -16.43
C ALA A 69 -22.87 1.43 -15.64
N PRO A 70 -22.13 2.52 -15.35
CA PRO A 70 -22.72 3.75 -14.79
C PRO A 70 -23.80 4.37 -15.68
N PHE A 71 -23.61 4.40 -17.01
CA PHE A 71 -24.63 4.89 -17.94
C PHE A 71 -25.88 3.99 -17.93
N LEU A 72 -25.67 2.68 -17.95
CA LEU A 72 -26.77 1.72 -17.92
C LEU A 72 -27.57 1.81 -16.62
N LEU A 73 -26.90 1.97 -15.48
CA LEU A 73 -27.54 2.24 -14.19
C LEU A 73 -28.31 3.57 -14.18
N TYR A 74 -27.75 4.62 -14.77
CA TYR A 74 -28.43 5.91 -14.90
C TYR A 74 -29.74 5.81 -15.70
N PHE A 75 -29.74 5.05 -16.80
CA PHE A 75 -30.95 4.84 -17.61
C PHE A 75 -31.99 3.94 -16.92
N MET A 76 -31.55 2.86 -16.26
CA MET A 76 -32.44 1.92 -15.59
C MET A 76 -33.10 2.51 -14.33
N ASP A 77 -32.36 3.29 -13.55
CA ASP A 77 -32.84 3.89 -12.29
C ASP A 77 -33.26 5.37 -12.44
N SER A 78 -33.45 5.85 -13.69
CA SER A 78 -33.75 7.26 -13.97
C SER A 78 -34.97 7.77 -13.18
N GLY A 79 -36.01 6.95 -13.00
CA GLY A 79 -37.19 7.28 -12.19
C GLY A 79 -36.91 7.46 -10.69
N GLN A 80 -35.99 6.70 -10.09
CA GLN A 80 -35.71 6.77 -8.65
C GLN A 80 -34.84 8.00 -8.27
N ILE A 81 -34.02 8.47 -9.20
CA ILE A 81 -33.11 9.62 -9.00
C ILE A 81 -33.89 10.95 -8.85
N TYR A 82 -35.08 11.03 -9.44
CA TYR A 82 -35.98 12.21 -9.35
C TYR A 82 -37.02 12.11 -8.23
N VAL A 83 -37.30 10.90 -7.71
CA VAL A 83 -38.32 10.69 -6.66
C VAL A 83 -37.81 11.01 -5.26
N TYR A 84 -36.51 10.81 -4.98
CA TYR A 84 -35.91 11.24 -3.72
C TYR A 84 -35.33 12.66 -3.84
N SER A 85 -35.74 13.56 -2.94
CA SER A 85 -35.19 14.90 -2.74
C SER A 85 -33.77 14.88 -2.15
N ILE A 86 -32.87 14.06 -2.71
CA ILE A 86 -31.47 13.99 -2.29
C ILE A 86 -30.83 15.37 -2.57
N PRO A 87 -30.20 16.00 -1.56
CA PRO A 87 -29.49 17.26 -1.74
C PRO A 87 -28.51 17.22 -2.91
N LEU A 88 -28.45 18.33 -3.67
CA LEU A 88 -27.61 18.46 -4.85
C LEU A 88 -26.12 18.21 -4.54
N SER A 89 -25.66 18.57 -3.34
CA SER A 89 -24.30 18.30 -2.86
C SER A 89 -23.96 16.81 -2.83
N ILE A 90 -24.87 15.96 -2.35
CA ILE A 90 -24.67 14.50 -2.29
C ILE A 90 -24.60 13.92 -3.70
N LYS A 91 -25.48 14.38 -4.61
CA LYS A 91 -25.46 13.95 -6.02
C LYS A 91 -24.13 14.31 -6.68
N LEU A 92 -23.64 15.52 -6.47
CA LEU A 92 -22.37 15.99 -7.02
C LEU A 92 -21.17 15.19 -6.45
N MET A 93 -21.15 14.94 -5.14
CA MET A 93 -20.12 14.09 -4.52
C MET A 93 -20.11 12.68 -5.12
N TYR A 94 -21.28 12.09 -5.37
CA TYR A 94 -21.38 10.76 -5.99
C TYR A 94 -20.85 10.73 -7.42
N TYR A 95 -21.17 11.76 -8.23
CA TYR A 95 -20.64 11.87 -9.59
C TYR A 95 -19.12 12.09 -9.60
N VAL A 96 -18.60 12.95 -8.72
CA VAL A 96 -17.16 13.17 -8.59
C VAL A 96 -16.45 11.88 -8.15
N GLN A 97 -16.98 11.17 -7.15
CA GLN A 97 -16.43 9.89 -6.71
C GLN A 97 -16.41 8.87 -7.86
N THR A 98 -17.53 8.74 -8.58
CA THR A 98 -17.67 7.80 -9.69
C THR A 98 -16.69 8.15 -10.82
N ALA A 99 -16.52 9.43 -11.14
CA ALA A 99 -15.57 9.89 -12.15
C ALA A 99 -14.12 9.58 -11.76
N ILE A 100 -13.72 9.86 -10.52
CA ILE A 100 -12.37 9.57 -9.99
C ILE A 100 -12.11 8.05 -10.01
N GLN A 101 -13.08 7.25 -9.57
CA GLN A 101 -12.97 5.80 -9.51
C GLN A 101 -12.89 5.17 -10.91
N THR A 102 -13.75 5.59 -11.82
CA THR A 102 -13.75 5.13 -13.23
C THR A 102 -12.43 5.52 -13.91
N SER A 103 -11.97 6.75 -13.73
CA SER A 103 -10.72 7.24 -14.32
C SER A 103 -9.49 6.52 -13.78
N SER A 104 -9.43 6.27 -12.47
CA SER A 104 -8.32 5.53 -11.86
C SER A 104 -8.29 4.06 -12.32
N MET A 105 -9.44 3.39 -12.42
CA MET A 105 -9.51 2.05 -12.99
C MET A 105 -9.10 2.01 -14.46
N ALA A 106 -9.58 2.96 -15.26
CA ALA A 106 -9.20 3.07 -16.66
C ALA A 106 -7.70 3.28 -16.82
N TYR A 107 -7.08 4.11 -15.98
CA TYR A 107 -5.62 4.28 -15.94
C TYR A 107 -4.90 2.97 -15.59
N VAL A 108 -5.38 2.23 -14.59
CA VAL A 108 -4.78 0.95 -14.18
C VAL A 108 -4.80 -0.06 -15.34
N LEU A 109 -5.97 -0.19 -15.97
CA LEU A 109 -6.21 -1.11 -17.08
C LEU A 109 -5.46 -0.70 -18.35
N LEU A 110 -5.45 0.56 -18.74
CA LEU A 110 -4.88 0.97 -20.03
C LEU A 110 -3.39 1.28 -19.97
N VAL A 111 -2.88 1.72 -18.83
CA VAL A 111 -1.52 2.27 -18.71
C VAL A 111 -0.70 1.49 -17.70
N TYR A 112 -1.11 1.48 -16.42
CA TYR A 112 -0.28 1.00 -15.32
C TYR A 112 0.17 -0.46 -15.51
N GLN A 113 -0.76 -1.36 -15.87
CA GLN A 113 -0.45 -2.78 -16.03
C GLN A 113 0.54 -3.10 -17.15
N PHE A 114 0.75 -2.19 -18.11
CA PHE A 114 1.66 -2.41 -19.23
C PHE A 114 3.05 -1.79 -18.98
N ARG A 115 3.21 -0.98 -17.94
CA ARG A 115 4.50 -0.36 -17.59
C ARG A 115 5.39 -1.30 -16.80
N THR A 116 5.91 -2.31 -17.50
CA THR A 116 6.83 -3.32 -16.94
C THR A 116 8.05 -2.73 -16.23
N ASN A 117 8.54 -1.59 -16.69
CA ASN A 117 9.75 -0.95 -16.15
C ASN A 117 9.60 -0.54 -14.68
N ILE A 118 8.40 -0.08 -14.28
CA ILE A 118 8.13 0.32 -12.90
C ILE A 118 8.18 -0.89 -11.99
N HIS A 119 7.54 -1.98 -12.43
CA HIS A 119 7.50 -3.21 -11.64
C HIS A 119 8.88 -3.85 -11.51
N ARG A 120 9.63 -3.91 -12.61
CA ARG A 120 11.02 -4.41 -12.61
C ARG A 120 11.91 -3.64 -11.65
N PHE A 121 11.78 -2.31 -11.62
CA PHE A 121 12.62 -1.43 -10.81
C PHE A 121 12.65 -1.81 -9.33
N TYR A 122 11.49 -2.01 -8.69
CA TYR A 122 11.47 -2.34 -7.27
C TYR A 122 11.86 -3.80 -7.02
N ILE A 123 11.53 -4.72 -7.93
CA ILE A 123 11.86 -6.14 -7.77
C ILE A 123 13.36 -6.36 -7.88
N ASP A 124 13.99 -5.83 -8.92
CA ASP A 124 15.43 -6.02 -9.16
C ASP A 124 16.24 -5.44 -7.99
N ARG A 125 15.80 -4.32 -7.41
CA ARG A 125 16.43 -3.72 -6.24
C ARG A 125 16.21 -4.51 -4.95
N LEU A 126 15.00 -5.05 -4.73
CA LEU A 126 14.75 -5.94 -3.59
C LEU A 126 15.60 -7.22 -3.68
N VAL A 127 15.67 -7.83 -4.86
CA VAL A 127 16.53 -9.00 -5.11
C VAL A 127 17.99 -8.66 -4.89
N CYS A 128 18.47 -7.55 -5.46
CA CYS A 128 19.85 -7.09 -5.28
C CYS A 128 20.21 -6.87 -3.80
N VAL A 129 19.35 -6.23 -3.02
CA VAL A 129 19.59 -6.01 -1.58
C VAL A 129 19.56 -7.34 -0.81
N LEU A 130 18.63 -8.22 -1.14
CA LEU A 130 18.50 -9.53 -0.51
C LEU A 130 19.71 -10.43 -0.83
N GLU A 131 20.23 -10.39 -2.06
CA GLU A 131 21.45 -11.11 -2.45
C GLU A 131 22.69 -10.56 -1.75
N GLU A 132 22.78 -9.23 -1.60
CA GLU A 132 23.94 -8.58 -1.02
C GLU A 132 23.97 -8.65 0.52
N PHE A 133 22.83 -8.84 1.19
CA PHE A 133 22.70 -8.70 2.66
C PHE A 133 21.74 -9.70 3.36
N GLY A 134 21.13 -10.63 2.63
CA GLY A 134 20.22 -11.62 3.20
C GLY A 134 20.89 -12.50 4.26
N ARG A 135 20.37 -12.46 5.49
CA ARG A 135 20.75 -13.36 6.60
C ARG A 135 19.81 -14.56 6.66
N GLN A 136 20.22 -15.67 7.28
CA GLN A 136 19.39 -16.88 7.44
C GLN A 136 18.04 -16.60 8.14
N ASP A 137 17.97 -15.63 9.04
CA ASP A 137 16.74 -15.26 9.75
C ASP A 137 15.70 -14.55 8.86
N ILE A 138 16.06 -14.18 7.63
CA ILE A 138 15.14 -13.47 6.73
C ILE A 138 13.94 -14.32 6.33
N ASP A 139 14.14 -15.64 6.23
CA ASP A 139 13.11 -16.60 5.84
C ASP A 139 11.95 -16.58 6.83
N THR A 140 12.25 -16.46 8.13
CA THR A 140 11.26 -16.40 9.20
C THR A 140 10.43 -15.12 9.15
N HIS A 141 11.08 -13.98 8.92
CA HIS A 141 10.39 -12.68 8.84
C HIS A 141 9.57 -12.55 7.55
N LEU A 142 10.10 -12.96 6.40
CA LEU A 142 9.36 -12.99 5.14
C LEU A 142 8.22 -14.02 5.18
N GLY A 143 8.45 -15.17 5.82
CA GLY A 143 7.41 -16.17 6.07
C GLY A 143 6.27 -15.64 6.95
N THR A 144 6.59 -14.79 7.94
CA THR A 144 5.58 -14.12 8.77
C THR A 144 4.78 -13.09 7.98
N LEU A 145 5.45 -12.26 7.16
CA LEU A 145 4.77 -11.32 6.26
C LEU A 145 3.82 -12.06 5.30
N ARG A 146 4.30 -13.15 4.69
CA ARG A 146 3.47 -14.00 3.82
C ARG A 146 2.27 -14.56 4.57
N ARG A 147 2.47 -15.08 5.79
CA ARG A 147 1.40 -15.62 6.61
C ARG A 147 0.34 -14.56 6.92
N ASN A 148 0.75 -13.33 7.22
CA ASN A 148 -0.17 -12.23 7.45
C ASN A 148 -0.98 -11.89 6.19
N ILE A 149 -0.33 -11.76 5.03
CA ILE A 149 -1.00 -11.55 3.74
C ILE A 149 -2.00 -12.68 3.45
N ARG A 150 -1.58 -13.94 3.64
CA ARG A 150 -2.43 -15.11 3.42
C ARG A 150 -3.60 -15.20 4.40
N ARG A 151 -3.46 -14.68 5.62
CA ARG A 151 -4.57 -14.56 6.59
C ARG A 151 -5.54 -13.44 6.22
N THR A 152 -5.08 -12.37 5.58
CA THR A 152 -5.94 -11.28 5.11
C THR A 152 -6.79 -11.68 3.90
N LEU A 153 -6.26 -12.50 2.98
CA LEU A 153 -6.99 -12.96 1.79
C LEU A 153 -8.37 -13.59 2.06
N PRO A 154 -8.55 -14.58 2.96
CA PRO A 154 -9.86 -15.16 3.24
C PRO A 154 -10.82 -14.14 3.88
N VAL A 155 -10.31 -13.18 4.66
CA VAL A 155 -11.13 -12.10 5.25
C VAL A 155 -11.67 -11.19 4.15
N ILE A 156 -10.84 -10.83 3.17
CA ILE A 156 -11.26 -10.05 2.00
C ILE A 156 -12.28 -10.83 1.16
N LEU A 157 -12.05 -12.12 0.95
CA LEU A 157 -12.96 -12.98 0.19
C LEU A 157 -14.32 -13.13 0.88
N LEU A 158 -14.32 -13.33 2.20
CA LEU A 158 -15.54 -13.37 3.00
C LEU A 158 -16.31 -12.05 2.92
N TYR A 159 -15.60 -10.92 3.00
CA TYR A 159 -16.20 -9.59 2.81
C TYR A 159 -16.87 -9.44 1.44
N ILE A 160 -16.18 -9.81 0.36
CA ILE A 160 -16.74 -9.75 -1.00
C ILE A 160 -17.99 -10.63 -1.09
N LEU A 161 -17.93 -11.85 -0.55
CA LEU A 161 -19.06 -12.78 -0.57
C LEU A 161 -20.27 -12.22 0.18
N LEU A 162 -20.07 -11.63 1.37
CA LEU A 162 -21.13 -11.02 2.16
C LEU A 162 -21.82 -9.88 1.42
N ILE A 163 -21.04 -8.98 0.81
CA ILE A 163 -21.59 -7.84 0.07
C ILE A 163 -22.33 -8.30 -1.19
N VAL A 164 -21.76 -9.22 -1.96
CA VAL A 164 -22.41 -9.78 -3.17
C VAL A 164 -23.71 -10.51 -2.80
N THR A 165 -23.69 -11.30 -1.73
CA THR A 165 -24.90 -11.98 -1.24
C THR A 165 -25.96 -10.95 -0.82
N GLY A 166 -25.56 -9.86 -0.16
CA GLY A 166 -26.46 -8.75 0.18
C GLY A 166 -27.08 -8.08 -1.05
N TYR A 167 -26.32 -7.88 -2.12
CA TYR A 167 -26.86 -7.36 -3.38
C TYR A 167 -27.88 -8.30 -4.02
N ILE A 168 -27.56 -9.60 -4.10
CA ILE A 168 -28.44 -10.62 -4.71
C ILE A 168 -29.75 -10.78 -3.92
N LEU A 169 -29.67 -10.83 -2.59
CA LEU A 169 -30.84 -11.01 -1.73
C LEU A 169 -31.77 -9.79 -1.75
N ARG A 170 -31.21 -8.58 -1.87
CA ARG A 170 -31.97 -7.33 -1.82
C ARG A 170 -32.58 -6.95 -3.16
N GLU A 171 -31.81 -7.02 -4.23
CA GLU A 171 -32.24 -6.66 -5.58
C GLU A 171 -32.46 -7.97 -6.36
N GLN A 172 -33.65 -8.57 -6.22
CA GLN A 172 -34.08 -9.77 -6.97
C GLN A 172 -34.34 -9.47 -8.47
N SER A 173 -33.66 -8.47 -9.02
CA SER A 173 -33.86 -7.94 -10.37
C SER A 173 -32.53 -7.90 -11.12
N TRP A 174 -32.62 -7.95 -12.46
CA TRP A 174 -31.45 -7.90 -13.36
C TRP A 174 -30.62 -6.61 -13.23
N THR A 175 -31.16 -5.57 -12.60
CA THR A 175 -30.45 -4.33 -12.23
C THR A 175 -29.30 -4.54 -11.25
N ALA A 176 -29.31 -5.64 -10.48
CA ALA A 176 -28.25 -5.95 -9.53
C ALA A 176 -26.93 -6.34 -10.20
N VAL A 177 -27.00 -6.95 -11.39
CA VAL A 177 -25.85 -7.48 -12.13
C VAL A 177 -24.78 -6.41 -12.41
N PRO A 178 -25.10 -5.26 -13.06
CA PRO A 178 -24.11 -4.21 -13.28
C PRO A 178 -23.49 -3.66 -11.99
N LYS A 179 -24.26 -3.56 -10.90
CA LYS A 179 -23.77 -3.12 -9.58
C LYS A 179 -22.74 -4.10 -9.02
N ILE A 180 -23.04 -5.41 -9.08
CA ILE A 180 -22.16 -6.48 -8.63
C ILE A 180 -20.87 -6.50 -9.46
N VAL A 181 -20.96 -6.34 -10.78
CA VAL A 181 -19.79 -6.35 -11.67
C VAL A 181 -18.86 -5.17 -11.39
N ILE A 182 -19.41 -3.94 -11.27
CA ILE A 182 -18.60 -2.76 -10.90
C ILE A 182 -17.97 -2.96 -9.52
N PHE A 183 -18.76 -3.40 -8.52
CA PHE A 183 -18.27 -3.63 -7.17
C PHE A 183 -17.11 -4.65 -7.18
N LEU A 184 -17.29 -5.80 -7.83
CA LEU A 184 -16.28 -6.85 -7.89
C LEU A 184 -15.01 -6.36 -8.58
N ALA A 185 -15.13 -5.70 -9.74
CA ALA A 185 -13.98 -5.20 -10.49
C ALA A 185 -13.19 -4.16 -9.68
N THR A 186 -13.88 -3.18 -9.10
CA THR A 186 -13.27 -2.12 -8.28
C THR A 186 -12.59 -2.69 -7.06
N GLN A 187 -13.25 -3.62 -6.37
CA GLN A 187 -12.77 -4.19 -5.12
C GLN A 187 -11.60 -5.15 -5.31
N LEU A 188 -11.61 -5.97 -6.37
CA LEU A 188 -10.48 -6.85 -6.71
C LEU A 188 -9.25 -6.04 -7.12
N MET A 189 -9.42 -4.97 -7.91
CA MET A 189 -8.30 -4.10 -8.28
C MET A 189 -7.72 -3.38 -7.05
N ALA A 190 -8.57 -2.76 -6.23
CA ALA A 190 -8.13 -2.05 -5.03
C ALA A 190 -7.40 -2.98 -4.05
N THR A 191 -7.94 -4.17 -3.78
CA THR A 191 -7.31 -5.14 -2.88
C THR A 191 -5.98 -5.64 -3.42
N SER A 192 -5.86 -5.92 -4.72
CA SER A 192 -4.60 -6.35 -5.32
C SER A 192 -3.50 -5.28 -5.22
N LEU A 193 -3.83 -4.01 -5.46
CA LEU A 193 -2.90 -2.89 -5.32
C LEU A 193 -2.45 -2.71 -3.86
N THR A 194 -3.41 -2.72 -2.93
CA THR A 194 -3.12 -2.63 -1.49
C THR A 194 -2.19 -3.76 -1.03
N LEU A 195 -2.46 -5.01 -1.43
CA LEU A 195 -1.62 -6.14 -1.06
C LEU A 195 -0.24 -6.07 -1.70
N LEU A 196 -0.12 -5.60 -2.95
CA LEU A 196 1.16 -5.37 -3.60
C LEU A 196 1.99 -4.32 -2.83
N TYR A 197 1.34 -3.24 -2.41
CA TYR A 197 1.97 -2.19 -1.60
C TYR A 197 2.49 -2.72 -0.26
N VAL A 198 1.63 -3.43 0.49
CA VAL A 198 1.98 -4.06 1.76
C VAL A 198 3.13 -5.05 1.60
N ALA A 199 3.12 -5.85 0.54
CA ALA A 199 4.19 -6.80 0.27
C ALA A 199 5.54 -6.09 0.02
N ILE A 200 5.56 -5.09 -0.86
CA ILE A 200 6.79 -4.35 -1.18
C ILE A 200 7.31 -3.61 0.06
N PHE A 201 6.50 -2.78 0.69
CA PHE A 201 6.95 -1.96 1.82
C PHE A 201 7.22 -2.81 3.06
N GLY A 202 6.47 -3.90 3.26
CA GLY A 202 6.75 -4.90 4.28
C GLY A 202 8.13 -5.53 4.12
N THR A 203 8.51 -5.92 2.89
CA THR A 203 9.86 -6.45 2.63
C THR A 203 10.96 -5.41 2.83
N VAL A 204 10.74 -4.16 2.40
CA VAL A 204 11.67 -3.05 2.68
C VAL A 204 11.86 -2.87 4.18
N SER A 205 10.78 -2.85 4.97
CA SER A 205 10.86 -2.73 6.42
C SER A 205 11.63 -3.87 7.08
N ILE A 206 11.47 -5.10 6.61
CA ILE A 206 12.19 -6.27 7.14
C ILE A 206 13.69 -6.14 6.85
N LEU A 207 14.05 -5.75 5.62
CA LEU A 207 15.45 -5.57 5.23
C LEU A 207 16.12 -4.42 6.00
N LEU A 208 15.43 -3.29 6.17
CA LEU A 208 15.91 -2.18 7.00
C LEU A 208 16.12 -2.61 8.45
N ARG A 209 15.19 -3.39 9.01
CA ARG A 209 15.33 -3.93 10.36
C ARG A 209 16.60 -4.77 10.50
N GLN A 210 16.89 -5.66 9.55
CA GLN A 210 18.10 -6.47 9.59
C GLN A 210 19.39 -5.63 9.48
N MET A 211 19.38 -4.59 8.65
CA MET A 211 20.50 -3.64 8.56
C MET A 211 20.74 -2.95 9.90
N ASN A 212 19.67 -2.50 10.56
CA ASN A 212 19.74 -1.87 11.88
C ASN A 212 20.21 -2.83 12.97
N ASP A 213 19.71 -4.07 12.98
CA ASP A 213 20.13 -5.10 13.94
C ASP A 213 21.63 -5.42 13.78
N THR A 214 22.14 -5.37 12.54
CA THR A 214 23.58 -5.52 12.26
C THR A 214 24.38 -4.35 12.80
N LEU A 215 23.90 -3.12 12.56
CA LEU A 215 24.55 -1.90 13.04
C LEU A 215 24.60 -1.86 14.58
N GLU A 216 23.51 -2.28 15.22
CA GLU A 216 23.42 -2.38 16.68
C GLU A 216 24.34 -3.47 17.23
N SER A 217 24.50 -4.59 16.51
CA SER A 217 25.48 -5.61 16.85
C SER A 217 26.92 -5.12 16.74
N ILE A 218 27.25 -4.24 15.78
CA ILE A 218 28.59 -3.62 15.67
C ILE A 218 28.82 -2.68 16.85
N LEU A 219 27.79 -1.92 17.24
CA LEU A 219 27.87 -1.01 18.38
C LEU A 219 28.12 -1.74 19.72
N HIS A 220 27.46 -2.88 19.95
CA HIS A 220 27.57 -3.65 21.21
C HIS A 220 28.66 -4.74 21.18
N GLY A 221 29.07 -5.19 20.00
CA GLY A 221 30.03 -6.28 19.79
C GLY A 221 31.44 -6.00 20.34
N GLY A 222 31.76 -4.74 20.62
CA GLY A 222 33.01 -4.36 21.31
C GLY A 222 33.03 -4.65 22.83
N SER A 223 31.96 -5.21 23.40
CA SER A 223 31.80 -5.39 24.86
C SER A 223 31.62 -6.85 25.30
N THR A 224 32.24 -7.82 24.60
CA THR A 224 32.18 -9.26 24.94
C THR A 224 33.40 -9.76 25.73
N ASN A 225 33.93 -8.94 26.64
CA ASN A 225 34.66 -9.40 27.82
C ASN A 225 34.84 -8.21 28.76
N ASP A 226 33.97 -8.10 29.77
CA ASP A 226 34.39 -7.99 31.17
C ASP A 226 33.18 -7.65 32.05
N ASN A 227 33.14 -8.37 33.17
CA ASN A 227 32.17 -8.23 34.25
C ASN A 227 32.11 -6.79 34.78
N CYS A 228 30.91 -6.37 35.19
CA CYS A 228 30.63 -5.26 36.12
C CYS A 228 31.36 -3.93 35.91
N VAL A 229 30.67 -2.93 35.34
CA VAL A 229 30.50 -1.55 35.86
C VAL A 229 29.66 -0.75 34.84
N PRO A 230 28.60 -0.03 35.25
CA PRO A 230 27.87 0.86 34.36
C PRO A 230 28.62 2.20 34.19
N LEU A 231 28.44 2.81 33.01
CA LEU A 231 28.59 4.26 32.79
C LEU A 231 29.97 4.84 32.42
N VAL A 232 30.70 4.26 31.47
CA VAL A 232 31.52 5.05 30.53
C VAL A 232 31.42 4.40 29.15
N SER A 233 30.79 5.07 28.18
CA SER A 233 30.84 4.66 26.77
C SER A 233 32.31 4.66 26.33
N LYS A 234 32.96 3.50 26.36
CA LYS A 234 34.27 3.33 25.74
C LYS A 234 34.16 3.73 24.26
N PRO A 235 35.13 4.45 23.69
CA PRO A 235 35.12 4.80 22.28
C PRO A 235 35.10 3.51 21.46
N VAL A 236 34.13 3.40 20.55
CA VAL A 236 33.96 2.24 19.69
C VAL A 236 35.01 2.37 18.59
N ARG A 237 36.04 1.53 18.65
CA ARG A 237 37.00 1.38 17.55
C ARG A 237 36.41 0.40 16.56
N LEU A 238 35.85 0.90 15.46
CA LEU A 238 35.44 0.03 14.36
C LEU A 238 36.67 -0.64 13.77
N THR A 239 36.56 -1.94 13.51
CA THR A 239 37.54 -2.61 12.68
C THR A 239 37.37 -2.16 11.22
N ARG A 240 38.40 -2.36 10.39
CA ARG A 240 38.33 -2.04 8.95
C ARG A 240 37.21 -2.80 8.23
N ASP A 241 36.81 -3.96 8.75
CA ASP A 241 35.70 -4.75 8.21
C ASP A 241 34.33 -4.24 8.70
N ASP A 242 34.25 -3.67 9.89
CA ASP A 242 33.05 -2.96 10.37
C ASP A 242 32.81 -1.70 9.53
N GLU A 243 33.85 -0.91 9.23
CA GLU A 243 33.72 0.28 8.37
C GLU A 243 33.16 -0.07 6.98
N ARG A 244 33.69 -1.14 6.37
CA ARG A 244 33.20 -1.64 5.08
C ARG A 244 31.76 -2.11 5.18
N THR A 245 31.38 -2.71 6.30
CA THR A 245 30.02 -3.18 6.55
C THR A 245 29.05 -2.02 6.73
N VAL A 246 29.42 -0.98 7.50
CA VAL A 246 28.61 0.24 7.67
C VAL A 246 28.41 0.96 6.33
N GLU A 247 29.47 1.12 5.53
CA GLU A 247 29.38 1.76 4.22
C GLU A 247 28.53 0.93 3.23
N LYS A 248 28.66 -0.39 3.28
CA LYS A 248 27.80 -1.30 2.51
C LYS A 248 26.34 -1.15 2.94
N ILE A 249 26.05 -1.15 4.24
CA ILE A 249 24.70 -0.92 4.79
C ILE A 249 24.14 0.43 4.32
N ARG A 250 24.93 1.51 4.38
CA ARG A 250 24.53 2.84 3.90
C ARG A 250 24.08 2.80 2.44
N SER A 251 24.84 2.12 1.57
CA SER A 251 24.52 1.98 0.14
C SER A 251 23.26 1.15 -0.11
N LEU A 252 23.06 0.07 0.64
CA LEU A 252 21.92 -0.82 0.52
C LEU A 252 20.64 -0.20 1.05
N GLN A 253 20.73 0.49 2.20
CA GLN A 253 19.65 1.31 2.72
C GLN A 253 19.25 2.35 1.69
N LEU A 254 20.20 3.06 1.05
CA LEU A 254 19.87 3.99 -0.03
C LEU A 254 19.08 3.31 -1.17
N LYS A 255 19.48 2.10 -1.60
CA LYS A 255 18.76 1.35 -2.64
C LYS A 255 17.31 1.05 -2.21
N LEU A 256 17.08 0.65 -0.96
CA LEU A 256 15.76 0.37 -0.40
C LEU A 256 14.90 1.63 -0.27
N LEU A 257 15.49 2.71 0.23
CA LEU A 257 14.85 3.99 0.39
C LEU A 257 14.46 4.58 -0.98
N GLN A 258 15.30 4.42 -2.00
CA GLN A 258 14.94 4.80 -3.38
C GLN A 258 13.71 4.05 -3.92
N ILE A 259 13.44 2.82 -3.47
CA ILE A 259 12.20 2.09 -3.82
C ILE A 259 10.99 2.84 -3.24
N VAL A 260 11.05 3.18 -1.96
CA VAL A 260 9.97 3.89 -1.26
C VAL A 260 9.69 5.24 -1.94
N LEU A 261 10.74 6.03 -2.18
CA LEU A 261 10.61 7.33 -2.81
C LEU A 261 10.06 7.23 -4.24
N ARG A 262 10.48 6.22 -5.02
CA ARG A 262 9.97 6.03 -6.39
C ARG A 262 8.53 5.54 -6.42
N ILE A 263 8.09 4.73 -5.45
CA ILE A 263 6.71 4.25 -5.38
C ILE A 263 5.79 5.37 -4.89
N ASN A 264 6.14 6.05 -3.79
CA ASN A 264 5.33 7.13 -3.23
C ASN A 264 5.35 8.42 -4.08
N GLY A 265 6.48 8.76 -4.70
CA GLY A 265 6.61 9.93 -5.57
C GLY A 265 6.34 9.68 -7.06
N GLY A 266 6.14 8.42 -7.46
CA GLY A 266 5.93 8.05 -8.86
C GLY A 266 4.46 7.83 -9.22
N GLU A 267 4.25 7.06 -10.29
CA GLU A 267 2.92 6.76 -10.85
C GLU A 267 2.00 6.00 -9.87
N TYR A 268 2.58 5.11 -9.05
CA TYR A 268 1.82 4.44 -8.00
C TYR A 268 1.34 5.43 -6.94
N GLY A 269 2.17 6.41 -6.57
CA GLY A 269 1.81 7.49 -5.67
C GLY A 269 0.65 8.33 -6.20
N GLN A 270 0.69 8.71 -7.48
CA GLN A 270 -0.42 9.41 -8.12
C GLN A 270 -1.72 8.59 -8.05
N LEU A 271 -1.65 7.28 -8.34
CA LEU A 271 -2.80 6.39 -8.20
C LEU A 271 -3.28 6.31 -6.75
N LEU A 272 -2.36 6.26 -5.79
CA LEU A 272 -2.67 6.22 -4.37
C LEU A 272 -3.40 7.49 -3.92
N ILE A 273 -2.99 8.68 -4.37
CA ILE A 273 -3.72 9.94 -4.08
C ILE A 273 -5.15 9.86 -4.60
N MET A 274 -5.33 9.37 -5.84
CA MET A 274 -6.68 9.21 -6.42
C MET A 274 -7.52 8.21 -5.63
N ILE A 275 -6.93 7.10 -5.16
CA ILE A 275 -7.59 6.11 -4.31
C ILE A 275 -7.95 6.71 -2.94
N LEU A 276 -7.04 7.47 -2.32
CA LEU A 276 -7.26 8.14 -1.03
C LEU A 276 -8.40 9.16 -1.14
N LEU A 277 -8.39 9.99 -2.20
CA LEU A 277 -9.42 10.99 -2.47
C LEU A 277 -10.79 10.33 -2.72
N ALA A 278 -10.85 9.30 -3.58
CA ALA A 278 -12.07 8.55 -3.84
C ALA A 278 -12.61 7.90 -2.56
N THR A 279 -11.73 7.33 -1.73
CA THR A 279 -12.10 6.70 -0.47
C THR A 279 -12.62 7.73 0.53
N PHE A 280 -11.99 8.90 0.62
CA PHE A 280 -12.43 9.98 1.48
C PHE A 280 -13.84 10.47 1.11
N ILE A 281 -14.09 10.74 -0.17
CA ILE A 281 -15.41 11.16 -0.66
C ILE A 281 -16.45 10.07 -0.40
N PHE A 282 -16.11 8.80 -0.68
CA PHE A 282 -16.97 7.66 -0.41
C PHE A 282 -17.36 7.54 1.06
N LEU A 283 -16.39 7.66 1.98
CA LEU A 283 -16.66 7.59 3.42
C LEU A 283 -17.59 8.72 3.87
N ASN A 284 -17.42 9.94 3.35
CA ASN A 284 -18.33 11.05 3.65
C ASN A 284 -19.76 10.76 3.16
N ILE A 285 -19.92 10.25 1.94
CA ILE A 285 -21.24 9.91 1.38
C ILE A 285 -21.89 8.80 2.22
N GLU A 286 -21.15 7.73 2.53
CA GLU A 286 -21.66 6.60 3.29
C GLU A 286 -22.11 6.98 4.70
N LEU A 287 -21.30 7.78 5.42
CA LEU A 287 -21.64 8.25 6.77
C LEU A 287 -22.87 9.16 6.75
N LEU A 288 -22.97 10.07 5.77
CA LEU A 288 -24.13 10.94 5.64
C LEU A 288 -25.40 10.16 5.31
N GLN A 289 -25.32 9.21 4.37
CA GLN A 289 -26.45 8.35 4.04
C GLN A 289 -26.87 7.51 5.23
N LEU A 290 -25.92 6.98 5.99
CA LEU A 290 -26.19 6.23 7.22
C LEU A 290 -26.93 7.10 8.24
N TYR A 291 -26.47 8.33 8.49
CA TYR A 291 -27.12 9.27 9.38
C TYR A 291 -28.57 9.57 8.95
N GLN A 292 -28.77 9.96 7.69
CA GLN A 292 -30.10 10.30 7.17
C GLN A 292 -31.04 9.09 7.18
N GLY A 293 -30.54 7.92 6.78
CA GLY A 293 -31.34 6.69 6.72
C GLY A 293 -31.76 6.18 8.10
N ILE A 294 -30.90 6.32 9.13
CA ILE A 294 -31.27 6.00 10.52
C ILE A 294 -32.29 7.00 11.04
N ARG A 295 -32.08 8.30 10.82
CA ARG A 295 -32.98 9.36 11.31
C ARG A 295 -34.41 9.23 10.78
N VAL A 296 -34.56 8.91 9.50
CA VAL A 296 -35.87 8.77 8.84
C VAL A 296 -36.46 7.38 9.05
N GLY A 297 -35.72 6.44 9.68
CA GLY A 297 -36.15 5.04 9.85
C GLY A 297 -36.28 4.30 8.52
N ALA A 298 -35.61 4.78 7.45
CA ALA A 298 -35.77 4.27 6.09
C ALA A 298 -34.89 3.05 5.79
N PHE A 299 -33.89 2.76 6.64
CA PHE A 299 -32.97 1.64 6.42
C PHE A 299 -33.30 0.44 7.31
N SER A 300 -33.37 -0.74 6.70
CA SER A 300 -33.36 -2.01 7.42
C SER A 300 -31.99 -2.29 8.03
N PHE A 301 -31.97 -3.17 9.04
CA PHE A 301 -30.76 -3.56 9.75
C PHE A 301 -29.66 -4.09 8.81
N ASP A 302 -30.02 -4.84 7.78
CA ASP A 302 -29.07 -5.38 6.80
C ASP A 302 -28.38 -4.29 5.97
N VAL A 303 -29.11 -3.21 5.65
CA VAL A 303 -28.55 -2.06 4.91
C VAL A 303 -27.57 -1.30 5.80
N ILE A 304 -27.91 -1.10 7.06
CA ILE A 304 -26.99 -0.50 8.06
C ILE A 304 -25.73 -1.36 8.19
N GLY A 305 -25.88 -2.68 8.35
CA GLY A 305 -24.76 -3.62 8.47
C GLY A 305 -23.84 -3.60 7.25
N SER A 306 -24.39 -3.65 6.03
CA SER A 306 -23.59 -3.62 4.79
C SER A 306 -22.81 -2.31 4.60
N LYS A 307 -23.42 -1.16 4.95
CA LYS A 307 -22.76 0.16 4.90
C LYS A 307 -21.65 0.30 5.93
N LEU A 308 -21.88 -0.16 7.16
CA LEU A 308 -20.85 -0.19 8.20
C LEU A 308 -19.70 -1.13 7.82
N LEU A 309 -19.99 -2.29 7.27
CA LEU A 309 -18.98 -3.24 6.81
C LEU A 309 -18.12 -2.67 5.67
N ASN A 310 -18.74 -2.00 4.69
CA ASN A 310 -18.04 -1.30 3.61
C ASN A 310 -17.13 -0.18 4.16
N THR A 311 -17.64 0.61 5.10
CA THR A 311 -16.89 1.69 5.76
C THR A 311 -15.68 1.14 6.51
N ALA A 312 -15.89 0.11 7.34
CA ALA A 312 -14.82 -0.55 8.08
C ALA A 312 -13.76 -1.15 7.14
N HIS A 313 -14.19 -1.75 6.03
CA HIS A 313 -13.27 -2.29 5.03
C HIS A 313 -12.40 -1.20 4.37
N LYS A 314 -12.99 -0.06 3.98
CA LYS A 314 -12.23 1.07 3.42
C LYS A 314 -11.23 1.65 4.42
N ILE A 315 -11.62 1.81 5.69
CA ILE A 315 -10.70 2.22 6.76
C ILE A 315 -9.58 1.19 6.95
N GLY A 316 -9.90 -0.10 6.91
CA GLY A 316 -8.90 -1.17 6.95
C GLY A 316 -7.89 -1.11 5.80
N MET A 317 -8.32 -0.76 4.59
CA MET A 317 -7.40 -0.53 3.47
C MET A 317 -6.51 0.70 3.67
N LEU A 318 -7.04 1.80 4.23
CA LEU A 318 -6.22 2.97 4.60
C LEU A 318 -5.13 2.57 5.60
N PHE A 319 -5.48 1.76 6.60
CA PHE A 319 -4.52 1.24 7.57
C PHE A 319 -3.44 0.36 6.91
N MET A 320 -3.82 -0.46 5.93
CA MET A 320 -2.86 -1.28 5.16
C MET A 320 -1.87 -0.43 4.34
N PHE A 321 -2.22 0.80 3.95
CA PHE A 321 -1.27 1.73 3.32
C PHE A 321 -0.36 2.43 4.35
N THR A 322 -0.91 2.89 5.48
CA THR A 322 -0.13 3.67 6.46
C THR A 322 0.75 2.82 7.36
N TYR A 323 0.32 1.60 7.71
CA TYR A 323 1.05 0.71 8.59
C TYR A 323 2.48 0.38 8.11
N PRO A 324 2.70 -0.09 6.86
CA PRO A 324 4.04 -0.43 6.41
C PRO A 324 4.94 0.81 6.26
N ASN A 325 4.39 2.00 5.95
CA ASN A 325 5.15 3.25 6.01
C ASN A 325 5.62 3.57 7.43
N ARG A 326 4.75 3.44 8.43
CA ARG A 326 5.13 3.62 9.83
C ARG A 326 6.23 2.65 10.26
N LEU A 327 6.19 1.40 9.80
CA LEU A 327 7.26 0.45 10.10
C LEU A 327 8.60 0.92 9.52
N ILE A 328 8.63 1.39 8.27
CA ILE A 328 9.84 1.96 7.64
C ILE A 328 10.33 3.21 8.39
N GLN A 329 9.43 4.14 8.74
CA GLN A 329 9.77 5.31 9.57
C GLN A 329 10.40 4.89 10.90
N THR A 330 9.80 3.93 11.59
CA THR A 330 10.28 3.43 12.87
C THR A 330 11.67 2.82 12.73
N GLN A 331 11.92 2.04 11.67
CA GLN A 331 13.25 1.49 11.40
C GLN A 331 14.27 2.59 11.06
N ASN A 332 13.89 3.61 10.28
CA ASN A 332 14.81 4.71 9.98
C ASN A 332 15.19 5.51 11.24
N ILE A 333 14.24 5.78 12.13
CA ILE A 333 14.51 6.46 13.41
C ILE A 333 15.41 5.59 14.29
N ARG A 334 15.16 4.28 14.37
CA ARG A 334 16.01 3.34 15.11
C ARG A 334 17.43 3.32 14.56
N GLY A 335 17.60 3.23 13.25
CA GLY A 335 18.91 3.28 12.59
C GLY A 335 19.63 4.60 12.87
N LEU A 336 18.92 5.72 12.79
CA LEU A 336 19.46 7.05 13.10
C LEU A 336 19.97 7.15 14.54
N LYS A 337 19.24 6.59 15.52
CA LYS A 337 19.69 6.55 16.93
C LYS A 337 21.01 5.80 17.07
N VAL A 338 21.12 4.62 16.46
CA VAL A 338 22.36 3.82 16.50
C VAL A 338 23.52 4.56 15.83
N LEU A 339 23.26 5.25 14.71
CA LEU A 339 24.27 6.07 14.04
C LEU A 339 24.74 7.24 14.90
N TYR A 340 23.84 7.95 15.61
CA TYR A 340 24.27 9.01 16.53
C TYR A 340 25.14 8.47 17.67
N GLU A 341 24.87 7.26 18.16
CA GLU A 341 25.70 6.62 19.18
C GLU A 341 27.09 6.22 18.63
N LEU A 342 27.18 5.83 17.36
CA LEU A 342 28.45 5.60 16.65
C LEU A 342 29.19 6.91 16.33
N ASN A 343 28.51 8.05 16.30
CA ASN A 343 29.08 9.36 15.98
C ASN A 343 29.56 10.16 17.22
N LYS A 344 29.76 9.50 18.37
CA LYS A 344 30.19 10.20 19.59
C LYS A 344 31.62 10.76 19.48
N PRO A 345 31.88 11.95 20.08
CA PRO A 345 33.22 12.51 20.14
C PRO A 345 34.16 11.58 20.92
N GLY A 346 35.28 11.21 20.30
CA GLY A 346 36.22 10.21 20.83
C GLY A 346 36.38 8.95 19.97
N ASN A 347 35.49 8.74 18.98
CA ASN A 347 35.64 7.71 17.96
C ASN A 347 36.59 8.16 16.83
N ASP A 348 37.08 7.20 16.05
CA ASP A 348 38.00 7.47 14.93
C ASP A 348 37.40 8.48 13.93
N ALA A 349 38.22 9.40 13.41
CA ALA A 349 37.78 10.48 12.51
C ALA A 349 37.10 9.92 11.25
N ARG A 350 37.56 8.77 10.77
CA ARG A 350 36.99 8.06 9.62
C ARG A 350 35.61 7.45 9.91
N CYS A 351 35.42 6.93 11.12
CA CYS A 351 34.11 6.47 11.60
C CYS A 351 33.11 7.63 11.66
N ILE A 352 33.52 8.76 12.22
CA ILE A 352 32.70 9.97 12.31
C ILE A 352 32.30 10.45 10.91
N GLU A 353 33.21 10.43 9.93
CA GLU A 353 32.90 10.83 8.55
C GLU A 353 31.86 9.90 7.89
N ILE A 354 32.06 8.58 7.94
CA ILE A 354 31.14 7.60 7.34
C ILE A 354 29.76 7.71 8.01
N THR A 355 29.74 7.81 9.33
CA THR A 355 28.52 7.88 10.12
C THR A 355 27.77 9.18 9.88
N ASN A 356 28.45 10.33 9.79
CA ASN A 356 27.83 11.59 9.41
C ASN A 356 27.17 11.54 8.03
N ARG A 357 27.87 10.99 7.01
CA ARG A 357 27.28 10.81 5.68
C ARG A 357 26.01 9.96 5.73
N PHE A 358 26.01 8.91 6.55
CA PHE A 358 24.86 8.04 6.73
C PHE A 358 23.70 8.73 7.49
N ILE A 359 24.01 9.50 8.54
CA ILE A 359 23.04 10.32 9.28
C ILE A 359 22.35 11.28 8.32
N THR A 360 23.11 12.08 7.56
CA THR A 360 22.56 13.05 6.59
C THR A 360 21.66 12.38 5.56
N GLN A 361 22.06 11.23 5.03
CA GLN A 361 21.25 10.48 4.07
C GLN A 361 19.93 10.00 4.68
N THR A 362 19.98 9.47 5.90
CA THR A 362 18.81 8.92 6.59
C THR A 362 17.85 10.03 7.04
N SER A 363 18.37 11.17 7.49
CA SER A 363 17.56 12.33 7.89
C SER A 363 16.82 12.95 6.71
N LEU A 364 17.50 13.16 5.57
CA LEU A 364 16.88 13.69 4.34
C LEU A 364 15.75 12.79 3.83
N PHE A 365 15.91 11.46 3.97
CA PHE A 365 14.87 10.52 3.59
C PHE A 365 13.67 10.58 4.54
N LEU A 366 13.91 10.67 5.84
CA LEU A 366 12.84 10.69 6.85
C LEU A 366 11.85 11.83 6.62
N GLU A 367 12.37 12.98 6.18
CA GLU A 367 11.60 14.17 5.83
C GLU A 367 10.71 13.97 4.60
N LYS A 368 11.25 13.43 3.50
CA LYS A 368 10.57 13.52 2.17
C LYS A 368 9.93 12.24 1.66
N ALA A 369 10.32 11.08 2.15
CA ALA A 369 10.01 9.84 1.44
C ALA A 369 8.65 9.20 1.75
N HIS A 370 8.02 9.65 2.82
CA HIS A 370 6.69 9.19 3.21
C HIS A 370 5.60 10.08 2.60
N GLU A 371 5.98 11.12 1.86
CA GLU A 371 5.04 11.97 1.11
C GLU A 371 4.64 11.32 -0.21
N VAL A 372 3.35 11.22 -0.47
CA VAL A 372 2.81 10.82 -1.76
C VAL A 372 2.86 12.01 -2.68
N TYR A 373 3.65 11.91 -3.74
CA TYR A 373 3.76 12.93 -4.78
C TYR A 373 4.03 14.35 -4.23
N GLY A 374 4.67 14.45 -3.05
CA GLY A 374 4.92 15.72 -2.36
C GLY A 374 3.67 16.44 -1.82
N MET A 375 2.53 15.76 -1.72
CA MET A 375 1.26 16.38 -1.29
C MET A 375 0.80 15.92 0.10
N ILE A 376 0.89 14.63 0.40
CA ILE A 376 0.29 14.03 1.60
C ILE A 376 1.27 13.04 2.24
N SER A 377 1.59 13.20 3.53
CA SER A 377 2.34 12.19 4.29
C SER A 377 1.48 10.93 4.52
N ILE A 378 1.95 9.76 4.07
CA ILE A 378 1.35 8.45 4.42
C ILE A 378 1.93 7.98 5.75
N ASP A 379 1.60 8.66 6.82
CA ASP A 379 1.86 8.19 8.18
C ASP A 379 0.56 7.81 8.88
N MET A 380 0.64 7.40 10.15
CA MET A 380 -0.57 7.11 10.91
C MET A 380 -1.39 8.37 11.22
N THR A 381 -0.81 9.57 11.12
CA THR A 381 -1.56 10.81 11.32
C THR A 381 -2.56 11.04 10.19
N LEU A 382 -2.30 10.53 8.98
CA LEU A 382 -3.26 10.53 7.88
C LEU A 382 -4.60 9.91 8.27
N ILE A 383 -4.61 8.82 9.05
CA ILE A 383 -5.86 8.21 9.52
C ILE A 383 -6.61 9.17 10.44
N LEU A 384 -5.91 9.81 11.38
CA LEU A 384 -6.50 10.76 12.31
C LEU A 384 -7.03 12.00 11.56
N SER A 385 -6.28 12.49 10.57
CA SER A 385 -6.72 13.60 9.71
C SER A 385 -7.95 13.23 8.88
N ILE A 386 -8.02 12.01 8.35
CA ILE A 386 -9.20 11.51 7.64
C ILE A 386 -10.39 11.41 8.59
N VAL A 387 -10.22 10.82 9.78
CA VAL A 387 -11.30 10.69 10.78
C VAL A 387 -11.78 12.07 11.24
N GLY A 388 -10.85 12.99 11.53
CA GLY A 388 -11.17 14.37 11.92
C GLY A 388 -11.89 15.12 10.80
N GLY A 389 -11.42 15.00 9.56
CA GLY A 389 -12.06 15.57 8.37
C GLY A 389 -13.46 15.02 8.14
N LEU A 390 -13.63 13.69 8.24
CA LEU A 390 -14.93 13.02 8.14
C LEU A 390 -15.90 13.51 9.22
N THR A 391 -15.42 13.62 10.46
CA THR A 391 -16.25 14.07 11.59
C THR A 391 -16.68 15.52 11.41
N ASN A 392 -15.75 16.41 11.04
CA ASN A 392 -16.04 17.82 10.81
C ASN A 392 -17.05 18.02 9.67
N ILE A 393 -16.82 17.36 8.52
CA ILE A 393 -17.72 17.46 7.37
C ILE A 393 -19.09 16.86 7.72
N LEU A 394 -19.13 15.72 8.41
CA LEU A 394 -20.37 15.11 8.85
C LEU A 394 -21.16 16.03 9.78
N VAL A 395 -20.52 16.63 10.79
CA VAL A 395 -21.17 17.58 11.70
C VAL A 395 -21.76 18.77 10.94
N VAL A 396 -21.00 19.34 10.00
CA VAL A 396 -21.48 20.46 9.16
C VAL A 396 -22.66 20.03 8.30
N LEU A 397 -22.59 18.85 7.66
CA LEU A 397 -23.68 18.34 6.82
C LEU A 397 -24.93 18.00 7.64
N VAL A 398 -24.76 17.51 8.87
CA VAL A 398 -25.86 17.29 9.83
C VAL A 398 -26.52 18.62 10.18
N GLN A 399 -25.75 19.65 10.52
CA GLN A 399 -26.27 20.99 10.83
C GLN A 399 -27.09 21.57 9.67
N PHE A 400 -26.59 21.46 8.43
CA PHE A 400 -27.34 21.90 7.25
C PHE A 400 -28.58 21.04 6.97
N SER A 401 -28.53 19.74 7.29
CA SER A 401 -29.70 18.87 7.18
C SER A 401 -30.77 19.14 8.24
N ASP A 402 -30.38 19.69 9.40
CA ASP A 402 -31.26 20.01 10.53
C ASP A 402 -31.85 21.43 10.46
N ALA A 403 -31.25 22.30 9.66
CA ALA A 403 -31.76 23.64 9.42
C ALA A 403 -33.10 23.57 8.65
N LYS A 404 -34.21 23.68 9.38
CA LYS A 404 -35.54 23.82 8.77
C LYS A 404 -35.61 25.12 7.95
N PRO A 405 -36.20 25.12 6.75
CA PRO A 405 -36.60 26.37 6.12
C PRO A 405 -37.60 27.09 7.03
N ALA A 406 -37.40 28.38 7.27
CA ALA A 406 -38.34 29.20 8.01
C ALA A 406 -39.72 29.11 7.34
N PRO A 407 -40.82 28.96 8.10
CA PRO A 407 -42.15 29.01 7.52
C PRO A 407 -42.35 30.42 6.93
N THR A 408 -42.44 30.50 5.61
CA THR A 408 -42.90 31.67 4.86
C THR A 408 -44.41 31.73 4.87
#